data_AF-A0AAN9SY40-F1
#
_entry.id   AF-A0AAN9SY40-F1
#
_cell.length_a   1.000
_cell.length_b   1.000
_cell.length_c   1.000
_cell.angle_alpha   90.00
_cell.angle_beta   90.00
_cell.angle_gamma   90.00
#
_symmetry.space_group_name_H-M   'P 1'
#
loop_
_entity.id
_entity.type
_entity.pdbx_description
1 polymer ?
#
loop_
_entity_poly.entity_id
_entity_poly.type
_entity_poly.pdbx_seq_one_letter_code
_entity_poly.pdbx_strand_id
1 'polypeptide(L)'
;MANKFHVRSNSFPTASHPSTITVEEELSKLKTWEANSTSTSKSIGTGLSLLQDLYICLEGLLNMGSTQKLISNHQGEKCLEELLDGSVRILDICGITRDTMLQIKENVQALHSALRRRKGDSCIERVITEYNLFSKKMKKNAKKLITSLKQMESKFGVCPLLNQDQQLIALVRVLREVMLMNMSIFQSLLAFLAMPASKSKATK
;
A
#
# COMPACT_ATOMS: atom_id res chain seq x y z
N MET A 1 19.69 65.55 -10.21
CA MET A 1 19.70 64.45 -9.23
C MET A 1 19.08 63.23 -9.90
N ALA A 2 19.89 62.21 -10.21
CA ALA A 2 19.41 61.00 -10.88
C ALA A 2 18.85 60.04 -9.83
N ASN A 3 17.55 59.74 -9.91
CA ASN A 3 16.90 58.76 -9.04
C ASN A 3 17.41 57.37 -9.39
N LYS A 4 18.10 56.76 -8.41
CA LYS A 4 18.62 55.40 -8.47
C LYS A 4 17.47 54.43 -8.21
N PHE A 5 16.87 53.89 -9.27
CA PHE A 5 15.81 52.88 -9.14
C PHE A 5 16.41 51.61 -8.54
N HIS A 6 15.95 51.26 -7.33
CA HIS A 6 16.29 49.99 -6.68
C HIS A 6 15.45 48.89 -7.32
N VAL A 7 16.06 48.10 -8.21
CA VAL A 7 15.43 46.88 -8.73
C VAL A 7 15.25 45.93 -7.55
N ARG A 8 14.00 45.69 -7.14
CA ARG A 8 13.64 44.65 -6.18
C ARG A 8 13.45 43.36 -6.96
N SER A 9 14.32 42.39 -6.73
CA SER A 9 14.17 41.04 -7.26
C SER A 9 12.94 40.41 -6.64
N ASN A 10 11.92 40.11 -7.45
CA ASN A 10 10.79 39.30 -7.02
C ASN A 10 11.25 37.84 -7.01
N SER A 11 11.59 37.31 -5.84
CA SER A 11 11.75 35.86 -5.67
C SER A 11 10.36 35.23 -5.82
N PHE A 12 10.08 34.65 -6.99
CA PHE A 12 8.97 33.73 -7.14
C PHE A 12 9.15 32.59 -6.12
N PRO A 13 8.08 32.10 -5.47
CA PRO A 13 8.17 30.89 -4.66
C PRO A 13 8.79 29.80 -5.54
N THR A 14 9.87 29.18 -5.05
CA THR A 14 10.56 28.08 -5.72
C THR A 14 9.52 27.04 -6.10
N ALA A 15 9.25 26.91 -7.40
CA ALA A 15 8.36 25.87 -7.89
C ALA A 15 8.93 24.52 -7.43
N SER A 16 8.07 23.69 -6.84
CA SER A 16 8.43 22.33 -6.43
C SER A 16 8.99 21.57 -7.64
N HIS A 17 9.94 20.66 -7.41
CA HIS A 17 10.51 19.88 -8.49
C HIS A 17 9.40 19.08 -9.21
N PRO A 18 9.43 18.94 -10.55
CA PRO A 18 8.40 18.19 -11.28
C PRO A 18 8.11 16.80 -10.70
N SER A 19 9.14 16.09 -10.24
CA SER A 19 9.02 14.77 -9.61
C SER A 19 8.26 14.77 -8.27
N THR A 20 8.41 15.83 -7.46
CA THR A 20 7.65 15.92 -6.19
C THR A 20 6.18 16.20 -6.47
N ILE A 21 5.89 17.00 -7.50
CA ILE A 21 4.53 17.32 -7.93
C ILE A 21 3.82 16.05 -8.39
N THR A 22 4.47 15.21 -9.21
CA THR A 22 3.86 13.96 -9.69
C THR A 22 3.52 12.99 -8.56
N VAL A 23 4.36 12.90 -7.52
CA VAL A 23 4.09 12.03 -6.36
C VAL A 23 2.90 12.56 -5.55
N GLU A 24 2.81 13.87 -5.34
CA GLU A 24 1.69 14.51 -4.64
C GLU A 24 0.37 14.34 -5.39
N GLU A 25 0.39 14.43 -6.73
CA GLU A 25 -0.77 14.18 -7.58
C GLU A 25 -1.28 12.74 -7.45
N GLU A 26 -0.40 11.74 -7.53
CA GLU A 26 -0.79 10.33 -7.34
C GLU A 26 -1.29 10.04 -5.92
N LEU A 27 -0.66 10.65 -4.90
CA LEU A 27 -1.16 10.59 -3.52
C LEU A 27 -2.58 11.17 -3.39
N SER A 28 -2.88 12.27 -4.09
CA SER A 28 -4.21 12.90 -4.06
C SER A 28 -5.29 11.99 -4.68
N LYS A 29 -4.94 11.28 -5.76
CA LYS A 29 -5.82 10.28 -6.38
C LYS A 29 -6.08 9.11 -5.43
N LEU A 30 -5.04 8.63 -4.74
CA LEU A 30 -5.17 7.55 -3.76
C LEU A 30 -6.02 7.95 -2.56
N LYS A 31 -5.88 9.17 -2.03
CA LYS A 31 -6.75 9.69 -0.97
C LYS A 31 -8.21 9.79 -1.42
N THR A 32 -8.43 10.20 -2.67
CA THR A 32 -9.76 10.25 -3.28
C THR A 32 -10.35 8.85 -3.46
N TRP A 33 -9.51 7.89 -3.86
CA TRP A 33 -9.89 6.49 -3.92
C TRP A 33 -10.26 5.96 -2.54
N GLU A 34 -9.42 6.20 -1.52
CA GLU A 34 -9.65 5.74 -0.14
C GLU A 34 -10.99 6.25 0.40
N ALA A 35 -11.28 7.55 0.22
CA ALA A 35 -12.54 8.16 0.66
C ALA A 35 -13.79 7.60 -0.04
N ASN A 36 -13.65 7.17 -1.30
CA ASN A 36 -14.74 6.64 -2.12
C ASN A 36 -14.72 5.10 -2.23
N SER A 37 -13.79 4.44 -1.53
CA SER A 37 -13.54 3.02 -1.73
C SER A 37 -14.69 2.19 -1.18
N THR A 38 -15.02 1.14 -1.91
CA THR A 38 -15.97 0.12 -1.47
C THR A 38 -15.22 -1.20 -1.27
N SER A 39 -15.76 -2.09 -0.43
CA SER A 39 -15.21 -3.45 -0.23
C SER A 39 -15.50 -4.38 -1.43
N THR A 40 -15.23 -3.91 -2.65
CA THR A 40 -15.40 -4.64 -3.91
C THR A 40 -14.06 -4.96 -4.53
N SER A 41 -13.97 -6.10 -5.22
CA SER A 41 -12.73 -6.52 -5.91
C SER A 41 -12.27 -5.49 -6.96
N LYS A 42 -13.22 -4.86 -7.66
CA LYS A 42 -12.92 -3.80 -8.64
C LYS A 42 -12.30 -2.58 -7.98
N SER A 43 -12.88 -2.08 -6.88
CA SER A 43 -12.32 -0.95 -6.13
C SER A 43 -10.90 -1.25 -5.64
N ILE A 44 -10.66 -2.43 -5.09
CA ILE A 44 -9.34 -2.84 -4.60
C ILE A 44 -8.33 -2.97 -5.75
N GLY A 45 -8.74 -3.51 -6.90
CA GLY A 45 -7.91 -3.56 -8.11
C GLY A 45 -7.51 -2.17 -8.62
N THR A 46 -8.45 -1.21 -8.61
CA THR A 46 -8.13 0.20 -8.91
C THR A 46 -7.12 0.76 -7.91
N GLY A 47 -7.30 0.52 -6.61
CA GLY A 47 -6.36 0.96 -5.57
C GLY A 47 -4.94 0.42 -5.78
N LEU A 48 -4.80 -0.87 -6.12
CA LEU A 48 -3.51 -1.49 -6.44
C LEU A 48 -2.88 -0.90 -7.72
N SER A 49 -3.68 -0.52 -8.70
CA SER A 49 -3.19 0.10 -9.94
C SER A 49 -2.67 1.52 -9.65
N LEU A 50 -3.43 2.32 -8.91
CA LEU A 50 -2.98 3.65 -8.46
C LEU A 50 -1.73 3.57 -7.59
N LEU A 51 -1.61 2.52 -6.78
CA LEU A 51 -0.41 2.28 -5.98
C LEU A 51 0.82 2.00 -6.85
N GLN A 52 0.65 1.23 -7.92
CA GLN A 52 1.72 1.00 -8.89
C GLN A 52 2.18 2.33 -9.52
N ASP A 53 1.24 3.16 -9.98
CA ASP A 53 1.54 4.47 -10.57
C ASP A 53 2.28 5.38 -9.57
N LEU A 54 1.84 5.41 -8.31
CA LEU A 54 2.52 6.11 -7.23
C LEU A 54 3.95 5.62 -7.02
N TYR A 55 4.20 4.31 -7.05
CA TYR A 55 5.54 3.75 -6.89
C TYR A 55 6.46 4.09 -8.07
N ILE A 56 5.95 4.16 -9.29
CA ILE A 56 6.72 4.61 -10.47
C ILE A 56 7.16 6.07 -10.27
N CYS A 57 6.26 6.95 -9.82
CA CYS A 57 6.60 8.34 -9.51
C CYS A 57 7.60 8.44 -8.34
N LEU A 58 7.41 7.63 -7.30
CA LEU A 58 8.27 7.62 -6.13
C LEU A 58 9.69 7.15 -6.45
N GLU A 59 9.83 6.13 -7.30
CA GLU A 59 11.12 5.67 -7.81
C GLU A 59 11.87 6.80 -8.52
N GLY A 60 11.16 7.58 -9.35
CA GLY A 60 11.72 8.77 -10.00
C GLY A 60 12.26 9.79 -8.99
N LEU A 61 11.51 10.06 -7.91
CA LEU A 61 11.93 10.97 -6.84
C LEU A 61 13.15 10.45 -6.06
N LEU A 62 13.16 9.17 -5.72
CA LEU A 62 14.23 8.53 -4.95
C LEU A 62 15.53 8.35 -5.73
N ASN A 63 15.44 8.20 -7.06
CA ASN A 63 16.61 8.06 -7.94
C ASN A 63 17.27 9.40 -8.31
N MET A 64 16.70 10.54 -7.89
CA MET A 64 17.36 11.83 -8.09
C MET A 64 18.64 11.94 -7.25
N GLY A 65 19.73 12.40 -7.86
CA GLY A 65 21.01 12.57 -7.17
C GLY A 65 20.93 13.50 -5.95
N SER A 66 20.09 14.54 -6.00
CA SER A 66 19.83 15.41 -4.84
C SER A 66 19.16 14.67 -3.69
N THR A 67 18.17 13.81 -3.98
CA THR A 67 17.46 12.99 -3.00
C THR A 67 18.39 11.94 -2.41
N GLN A 68 19.17 11.24 -3.23
CA GLN A 68 20.13 10.25 -2.75
C GLN A 68 21.23 10.88 -1.87
N LYS A 69 21.73 12.05 -2.26
CA LYS A 69 22.71 12.80 -1.45
C LYS A 69 22.09 13.24 -0.12
N LEU A 70 20.86 13.73 -0.13
CA LEU A 70 20.12 14.10 1.07
C LEU A 70 19.95 12.90 2.01
N ILE A 71 19.51 11.75 1.49
CA ILE A 71 19.38 10.51 2.27
C ILE A 71 20.74 10.08 2.84
N SER A 72 21.80 10.14 2.05
CA SER A 72 23.16 9.74 2.47
C SER A 72 23.69 10.65 3.59
N ASN A 73 23.45 11.95 3.49
CA ASN A 73 23.86 12.92 4.52
C ASN A 73 23.15 12.71 5.86
N HIS A 74 21.98 12.06 5.83
CA HIS A 74 21.14 11.77 6.98
C HIS A 74 21.09 10.28 7.30
N GLN A 75 22.08 9.51 6.84
CA GLN A 75 22.15 8.08 7.13
C GLN A 75 22.30 7.85 8.65
N GLY A 76 21.53 6.91 9.19
CA GLY A 76 21.51 6.61 10.62
C GLY A 76 20.53 7.47 11.43
N GLU A 77 19.84 8.41 10.79
CA GLU A 77 18.74 9.13 11.43
C GLU A 77 17.60 8.17 11.77
N LYS A 78 17.21 8.16 13.05
CA LYS A 78 16.20 7.24 13.57
C LYS A 78 14.89 7.26 12.76
N CYS A 79 14.49 8.43 12.29
CA CYS A 79 13.29 8.62 11.48
C CYS A 79 13.35 7.87 10.14
N LEU A 80 14.51 7.89 9.45
CA LEU A 80 14.71 7.18 8.19
C LEU A 80 14.81 5.67 8.43
N GLU A 81 15.45 5.25 9.52
CA GLU A 81 15.52 3.83 9.88
C GLU A 81 14.12 3.24 10.19
N GLU A 82 13.29 3.99 10.92
CA GLU A 82 11.89 3.61 11.16
C GLU A 82 11.07 3.50 9.86
N LEU A 83 11.31 4.42 8.92
CA LEU A 83 10.66 4.42 7.62
C LEU A 83 11.09 3.18 6.80
N LEU A 84 12.38 2.87 6.79
CA LEU A 84 12.94 1.72 6.09
C LEU A 84 12.41 0.40 6.69
N ASP A 85 12.46 0.25 8.01
CA ASP A 85 11.92 -0.91 8.72
C ASP A 85 10.42 -1.09 8.44
N GLY A 86 9.64 -0.01 8.48
CA GLY A 86 8.23 -0.07 8.08
C GLY A 86 8.05 -0.50 6.62
N SER A 87 8.90 -0.04 5.71
CA SER A 87 8.83 -0.38 4.28
C SER A 87 9.13 -1.86 4.04
N VAL A 88 10.14 -2.41 4.72
CA VAL A 88 10.45 -3.86 4.71
C VAL A 88 9.27 -4.67 5.23
N ARG A 89 8.66 -4.24 6.34
CA ARG A 89 7.48 -4.92 6.88
C ARG A 89 6.28 -4.87 5.93
N ILE A 90 6.06 -3.77 5.19
CA ILE A 90 5.03 -3.70 4.14
C ILE A 90 5.35 -4.68 3.00
N LEU A 91 6.62 -4.79 2.60
CA LEU A 91 7.07 -5.74 1.58
C LEU A 91 6.79 -7.19 2.00
N ASP A 92 7.05 -7.55 3.26
CA ASP A 92 6.72 -8.87 3.81
C ASP A 92 5.21 -9.16 3.71
N ILE A 93 4.37 -8.20 4.11
CA ILE A 93 2.91 -8.32 4.04
C ILE A 93 2.45 -8.47 2.59
N CYS A 94 3.03 -7.71 1.66
CA CYS A 94 2.78 -7.84 0.23
C CYS A 94 3.13 -9.25 -0.28
N GLY A 95 4.30 -9.77 0.11
CA GLY A 95 4.74 -11.12 -0.23
C GLY A 95 3.76 -12.19 0.26
N ILE A 96 3.41 -12.16 1.55
CA ILE A 96 2.46 -13.12 2.14
C ILE A 96 1.08 -13.01 1.47
N THR A 97 0.63 -11.79 1.15
CA THR A 97 -0.66 -11.56 0.50
C THR A 97 -0.67 -12.11 -0.92
N ARG A 98 0.40 -11.91 -1.69
CA ARG A 98 0.58 -12.47 -3.04
C ARG A 98 0.56 -14.00 -3.01
N ASP A 99 1.31 -14.61 -2.10
CA ASP A 99 1.36 -16.08 -1.99
C ASP A 99 0.00 -16.66 -1.58
N THR A 100 -0.73 -15.94 -0.73
CA THR A 100 -2.11 -16.29 -0.37
C THR A 100 -3.02 -16.22 -1.58
N MET A 101 -2.91 -15.19 -2.41
CA MET A 101 -3.70 -15.06 -3.65
C MET A 101 -3.40 -16.17 -4.66
N LEU A 102 -2.14 -16.58 -4.79
CA LEU A 102 -1.76 -17.72 -5.62
C LEU A 102 -2.42 -19.01 -5.12
N GLN A 103 -2.38 -19.28 -3.81
CA GLN A 103 -3.05 -20.43 -3.22
C GLN A 103 -4.58 -20.40 -3.42
N ILE A 104 -5.21 -19.22 -3.32
CA ILE A 104 -6.65 -19.07 -3.63
C ILE A 104 -6.93 -19.51 -5.07
N LYS A 105 -6.13 -19.01 -6.02
CA LYS A 105 -6.27 -19.33 -7.45
C LYS A 105 -6.17 -20.85 -7.68
N GLU A 106 -5.17 -21.50 -7.10
CA GLU A 106 -4.95 -22.95 -7.23
C GLU A 106 -6.11 -23.76 -6.64
N ASN A 107 -6.57 -23.40 -5.44
CA ASN A 107 -7.67 -24.08 -4.76
C ASN A 107 -9.00 -23.91 -5.53
N VAL A 108 -9.29 -22.72 -6.04
CA VAL A 108 -10.47 -22.46 -6.88
C VAL A 108 -10.39 -23.25 -8.19
N GLN A 109 -9.21 -23.31 -8.81
CA GLN A 109 -9.00 -24.08 -10.04
C GLN A 109 -9.17 -25.59 -9.80
N ALA A 110 -8.69 -26.12 -8.67
CA ALA A 110 -8.87 -27.52 -8.28
C ALA A 110 -10.35 -27.85 -8.07
N LEU A 111 -11.08 -26.99 -7.36
CA LEU A 111 -12.52 -27.12 -7.14
C LEU A 111 -13.30 -27.12 -8.46
N HIS A 112 -13.07 -26.12 -9.31
CA HIS A 112 -13.70 -26.04 -10.63
C HIS A 112 -13.40 -27.27 -11.49
N SER A 113 -12.16 -27.75 -11.43
CA SER A 113 -11.72 -28.94 -12.17
C SER A 113 -12.33 -30.24 -11.67
N ALA A 114 -12.62 -30.36 -10.36
CA ALA A 114 -13.31 -31.51 -9.79
C ALA A 114 -14.79 -31.53 -10.22
N LEU A 115 -15.47 -30.38 -10.15
CA LEU A 115 -16.86 -30.20 -10.58
C LEU A 115 -17.03 -30.48 -12.08
N ARG A 116 -16.16 -29.92 -12.93
CA ARG A 116 -16.23 -30.09 -14.40
C ARG A 116 -16.07 -31.54 -14.84
N ARG A 117 -15.18 -32.31 -14.20
CA ARG A 117 -14.88 -33.69 -14.58
C ARG A 117 -15.93 -34.70 -14.12
N ARG A 118 -17.00 -34.26 -13.43
CA ARG A 118 -18.01 -35.15 -12.81
C ARG A 118 -17.35 -36.30 -12.05
N LYS A 119 -16.30 -36.01 -11.27
CA LYS A 119 -15.72 -37.02 -10.39
C LYS A 119 -16.80 -37.46 -9.40
N GLY A 120 -16.79 -38.73 -8.98
CA GLY A 120 -17.76 -39.24 -8.01
C GLY A 120 -17.81 -38.39 -6.74
N ASP A 121 -18.95 -38.43 -6.05
CA ASP A 121 -19.30 -37.52 -4.94
C ASP A 121 -18.22 -37.45 -3.85
N SER A 122 -17.57 -38.57 -3.53
CA SER A 122 -16.48 -38.64 -2.54
C SER A 122 -15.25 -37.81 -2.92
N CYS A 123 -14.94 -37.66 -4.21
CA CYS A 123 -13.83 -36.82 -4.65
C CYS A 123 -14.20 -35.34 -4.58
N ILE A 124 -15.45 -34.99 -4.90
CA ILE A 124 -15.94 -33.61 -4.82
C ILE A 124 -15.97 -33.16 -3.35
N GLU A 125 -16.49 -34.01 -2.46
CA GLU A 125 -16.54 -33.76 -1.02
C GLU A 125 -15.15 -33.52 -0.42
N ARG A 126 -14.14 -34.30 -0.83
CA ARG A 126 -12.75 -34.10 -0.40
C ARG A 126 -12.22 -32.72 -0.81
N VAL A 127 -12.38 -32.33 -2.08
CA VAL A 127 -11.86 -31.05 -2.59
C VAL A 127 -12.59 -29.86 -1.95
N ILE A 128 -13.90 -29.98 -1.68
CA ILE A 128 -14.66 -28.97 -0.92
C ILE A 128 -14.12 -28.86 0.51
N THR A 129 -13.82 -29.99 1.15
CA THR A 129 -13.26 -30.02 2.51
C THR A 129 -11.89 -29.35 2.57
N GLU A 130 -11.00 -29.66 1.63
CA GLU A 130 -9.68 -29.02 1.48
C GLU A 130 -9.82 -27.50 1.28
N TYR A 131 -10.69 -27.07 0.36
CA TYR A 131 -10.97 -25.64 0.13
C TYR A 131 -11.48 -24.93 1.40
N ASN A 132 -12.39 -25.57 2.15
CA ASN A 132 -12.93 -25.00 3.39
C ASN A 132 -11.87 -24.87 4.48
N LEU A 133 -11.00 -25.88 4.63
CA LEU A 133 -9.87 -25.82 5.57
C LEU A 133 -8.90 -24.70 5.19
N PHE A 134 -8.56 -24.61 3.90
CA PHE A 134 -7.75 -23.53 3.35
C PHE A 134 -8.37 -22.16 3.61
N SER A 135 -9.66 -21.97 3.31
CA SER A 135 -10.36 -20.70 3.51
C SER A 135 -10.36 -20.28 4.98
N LYS A 136 -10.55 -21.22 5.92
CA LYS A 136 -10.43 -20.94 7.37
C LYS A 136 -9.02 -20.47 7.75
N LYS A 137 -7.98 -21.15 7.25
CA LYS A 137 -6.58 -20.79 7.50
C LYS A 137 -6.25 -19.41 6.91
N MET A 138 -6.65 -19.16 5.67
CA MET A 138 -6.50 -17.89 4.98
C MET A 138 -7.14 -16.75 5.77
N LYS A 139 -8.40 -16.89 6.19
CA LYS A 139 -9.09 -15.86 7.00
C LYS A 139 -8.39 -15.58 8.32
N LYS A 140 -7.86 -16.61 8.98
CA LYS A 140 -7.07 -16.46 10.20
C LYS A 140 -5.78 -15.66 9.94
N ASN A 141 -5.07 -15.98 8.84
CA ASN A 141 -3.85 -15.27 8.46
C ASN A 141 -4.14 -13.82 8.07
N ALA A 142 -5.19 -13.56 7.28
CA ALA A 142 -5.60 -12.21 6.90
C ALA A 142 -5.87 -11.33 8.14
N LYS A 143 -6.59 -11.86 9.14
CA LYS A 143 -6.82 -11.17 10.41
C LYS A 143 -5.51 -10.83 11.14
N LYS A 144 -4.54 -11.74 11.17
CA LYS A 144 -3.21 -11.48 11.77
C LYS A 144 -2.45 -10.38 11.03
N LEU A 145 -2.48 -10.38 9.71
CA LEU A 145 -1.84 -9.34 8.91
C LEU A 145 -2.51 -7.97 9.13
N ILE A 146 -3.84 -7.92 9.19
CA ILE A 146 -4.57 -6.69 9.54
C ILE A 146 -4.15 -6.16 10.92
N THR A 147 -4.01 -7.03 11.93
CA THR A 147 -3.54 -6.59 13.25
C THR A 147 -2.10 -6.06 13.21
N SER A 148 -1.24 -6.65 12.38
CA SER A 148 0.14 -6.19 12.20
C SER A 148 0.20 -4.81 11.52
N LEU A 149 -0.63 -4.60 10.48
CA LEU A 149 -0.77 -3.29 9.82
C LEU A 149 -1.22 -2.20 10.81
N LYS A 150 -2.25 -2.47 11.61
CA LYS A 150 -2.74 -1.51 12.62
C LYS A 150 -1.68 -1.19 13.69
N GLN A 151 -0.88 -2.17 14.09
CA GLN A 151 0.22 -1.95 15.02
C GLN A 151 1.36 -1.13 14.39
N MET A 152 1.57 -1.25 13.08
CA MET A 152 2.53 -0.42 12.37
C MET A 152 2.04 1.03 12.28
N GLU A 153 0.77 1.23 11.89
CA GLU A 153 0.16 2.54 11.74
C GLU A 153 0.26 3.38 13.03
N SER A 154 0.01 2.77 14.20
CA SER A 154 0.11 3.48 15.48
C SER A 154 1.54 3.94 15.86
N LYS A 155 2.57 3.30 15.30
CA LYS A 155 3.97 3.67 15.51
C LYS A 155 4.43 4.78 14.56
N PHE A 156 3.76 4.93 13.42
CA PHE A 156 4.19 5.84 12.35
C PHE A 156 3.92 7.33 12.63
N GLY A 157 3.17 7.68 13.68
CA GLY A 157 2.81 9.08 13.99
C GLY A 157 3.77 9.83 14.94
N VAL A 158 4.83 9.19 15.46
CA VAL A 158 5.52 9.66 16.69
C VAL A 158 6.96 10.11 16.47
N CYS A 159 7.38 10.46 15.26
CA CYS A 159 8.75 10.92 15.04
C CYS A 159 8.81 12.47 14.99
N PRO A 160 9.14 13.16 16.11
CA PRO A 160 9.31 14.59 16.10
C PRO A 160 10.60 14.93 15.34
N LEU A 161 10.41 15.57 14.19
CA LEU A 161 11.51 15.95 13.31
C LEU A 161 12.09 17.32 13.69
N LEU A 162 12.48 17.47 14.96
CA LEU A 162 12.98 18.72 15.51
C LEU A 162 14.40 18.98 15.01
N ASN A 163 14.63 20.14 14.39
CA ASN A 163 15.93 20.67 13.93
C ASN A 163 16.55 20.01 12.68
N GLN A 164 15.77 19.35 11.82
CA GLN A 164 16.26 18.76 10.56
C GLN A 164 16.04 19.64 9.33
N ASP A 165 16.80 19.36 8.26
CA ASP A 165 16.71 20.05 6.97
C ASP A 165 15.26 20.02 6.45
N GLN A 166 14.73 21.18 6.05
CA GLN A 166 13.38 21.35 5.51
C GLN A 166 13.08 20.37 4.35
N GLN A 167 14.08 20.06 3.52
CA GLN A 167 13.98 19.09 2.42
C GLN A 167 13.84 17.65 2.92
N LEU A 168 14.57 17.29 3.98
CA LEU A 168 14.44 15.97 4.61
C LEU A 168 13.06 15.81 5.23
N ILE A 169 12.55 16.85 5.91
CA ILE A 169 11.21 16.85 6.50
C ILE A 169 10.16 16.56 5.43
N ALA A 170 10.25 17.26 4.30
CA ALA A 170 9.33 17.08 3.19
C ALA A 170 9.39 15.67 2.60
N LEU A 171 10.60 15.15 2.36
CA LEU A 171 10.81 13.79 1.84
C LEU A 171 10.24 12.72 2.79
N VAL A 172 10.55 12.81 4.08
CA VAL A 172 10.04 11.90 5.11
C VAL A 172 8.51 11.94 5.14
N ARG A 173 7.91 13.12 5.09
CA ARG A 173 6.45 13.27 5.09
C ARG A 173 5.82 12.56 3.88
N VAL A 174 6.36 12.79 2.68
CA VAL A 174 5.88 12.13 1.45
C VAL A 174 5.99 10.62 1.59
N LEU A 175 7.14 10.10 2.02
CA LEU A 175 7.34 8.66 2.19
C LEU A 175 6.38 8.05 3.21
N ARG A 176 6.12 8.74 4.33
CA ARG A 176 5.13 8.31 5.33
C ARG A 176 3.73 8.24 4.72
N GLU A 177 3.33 9.23 3.92
CA GLU A 177 2.04 9.20 3.23
C GLU A 177 1.93 8.03 2.26
N VAL A 178 2.98 7.73 1.48
CA VAL A 178 2.99 6.56 0.59
C VAL A 178 2.82 5.25 1.39
N MET A 179 3.47 5.14 2.54
CA MET A 179 3.35 3.97 3.41
C MET A 179 1.94 3.83 3.99
N LEU A 180 1.31 4.93 4.39
CA LEU A 180 -0.09 4.93 4.86
C LEU A 180 -1.04 4.46 3.76
N MET A 181 -0.90 4.98 2.53
CA MET A 181 -1.72 4.54 1.40
C MET A 181 -1.53 3.05 1.09
N ASN A 182 -0.29 2.55 1.13
CA ASN A 182 0.01 1.12 1.03
C ASN A 182 -0.76 0.31 2.09
N MET A 183 -0.61 0.68 3.36
CA MET A 183 -1.25 -0.02 4.47
C MET A 183 -2.77 -0.05 4.32
N SER A 184 -3.38 1.07 3.91
CA SER A 184 -4.82 1.17 3.68
C SER A 184 -5.32 0.22 2.58
N ILE A 185 -4.59 0.14 1.45
CA ILE A 185 -4.92 -0.79 0.35
C ILE A 185 -4.80 -2.24 0.81
N PHE A 186 -3.69 -2.61 1.46
CA PHE A 186 -3.50 -3.98 1.94
C PHE A 186 -4.52 -4.34 3.03
N GLN A 187 -4.88 -3.41 3.91
CA GLN A 187 -5.93 -3.62 4.89
C GLN A 187 -7.28 -3.88 4.21
N SER A 188 -7.62 -3.12 3.18
CA SER A 188 -8.85 -3.31 2.38
C SER A 188 -8.87 -4.66 1.68
N LEU A 189 -7.75 -5.06 1.07
CA LEU A 189 -7.57 -6.36 0.42
C LEU A 189 -7.71 -7.53 1.41
N LEU A 190 -7.02 -7.46 2.54
CA LEU A 190 -7.06 -8.49 3.57
C LEU A 190 -8.43 -8.58 4.23
N ALA A 191 -9.12 -7.45 4.43
CA ALA A 191 -10.49 -7.43 4.94
C ALA A 191 -11.46 -8.11 3.97
N PHE A 192 -11.30 -7.86 2.67
CA PHE A 192 -12.06 -8.54 1.62
C PHE A 192 -11.85 -10.06 1.65
N LEU A 193 -10.60 -10.52 1.81
CA LEU A 193 -10.28 -11.95 1.96
C LEU A 193 -10.84 -12.56 3.26
N ALA A 194 -10.87 -11.77 4.34
CA ALA A 194 -11.37 -12.21 5.63
C ALA A 194 -12.91 -12.32 5.70
N MET A 195 -13.62 -11.79 4.71
CA MET A 195 -15.07 -11.66 4.74
C MET A 195 -15.76 -13.04 4.79
N PRO A 196 -16.81 -13.22 5.61
CA PRO A 196 -17.63 -14.42 5.58
C PRO A 196 -18.27 -14.58 4.20
N ALA A 197 -18.46 -15.82 3.73
CA ALA A 197 -19.30 -16.03 2.55
C ALA A 197 -20.71 -15.55 2.89
N SER A 198 -21.34 -14.78 2.00
CA SER A 198 -22.75 -14.44 2.14
C SER A 198 -23.55 -15.74 2.16
N LYS A 199 -24.42 -15.90 3.17
CA LYS A 199 -25.36 -17.02 3.19
C LYS A 199 -26.33 -16.79 2.03
N SER A 200 -26.17 -17.53 0.93
CA SER A 200 -27.23 -17.60 -0.07
C SER A 200 -28.45 -18.24 0.61
N LYS A 201 -29.57 -17.52 0.71
CA LYS A 201 -30.84 -18.16 1.01
C LYS A 201 -31.06 -19.18 -0.10
N ALA A 202 -31.14 -20.47 0.26
CA ALA A 202 -31.61 -21.48 -0.68
C ALA A 202 -33.04 -21.08 -1.06
N THR A 203 -33.23 -20.64 -2.30
CA THR A 203 -34.56 -20.51 -2.89
C THR A 203 -35.11 -21.92 -2.96
N LYS A 204 -36.11 -22.21 -2.11
CA LYS A 204 -36.90 -23.44 -2.16
C LYS A 204 -37.69 -23.50 -3.46
#